data_AF-A0A2D6XIF3-F1
#
_entry.id   AF-A0A2D6XIF3-F1
#
_cell.length_a   1.000
_cell.length_b   1.000
_cell.length_c   1.000
_cell.angle_alpha   90.00
_cell.angle_beta   90.00
_cell.angle_gamma   90.00
#
_symmetry.space_group_name_H-M   'P 1'
#
loop_
_entity.id
_entity.type
_entity.pdbx_description
1 polymer ?
#
loop_
_entity_poly.entity_id
_entity_poly.type
_entity_poly.pdbx_seq_one_letter_code
_entity_poly.pdbx_strand_id
1 'polypeptide(L)'
;MKDHAKKYIEVSHGSQETEKQFNRLVSKMPALPKDPTEAAIKVKETLTEMGFAYDHSAFRAQDVLTQRRANCLGFPLLIGSIIDRFGFDPRYQLIVNPQDFVYDHERSLFEKLDQEMPYDSPGLATTNEDFPISRFVPLEHLVLDTNGKFLLETTSEKHEATDYESARAVSFNQALSCVHKDQAIDAAQKRDTKTAKELAEKGLRLWQDNRQIHHLLATIAHQEGDTKKLEQEARRFQEIGGDDSLFYLNNYLLTKNQTELKKALEIYPCYAQAIIAQAQEVSEQDPRESRFLHAIASQLFANSSILDLRDFYTLNHRELKRLFEERRIRQILEGFIK
;
A
#
# COMPACT_ATOMS: atom_id res chain seq x y z
N MET A 1 10.62 0.27 -30.90
CA MET A 1 9.56 1.08 -30.28
C MET A 1 9.36 0.59 -28.86
N LYS A 2 9.35 1.50 -27.87
CA LYS A 2 8.78 1.18 -26.56
C LYS A 2 7.29 0.94 -26.80
N ASP A 3 6.75 -0.16 -26.27
CA ASP A 3 5.31 -0.40 -26.27
C ASP A 3 4.91 -0.66 -24.83
N HIS A 4 4.75 0.44 -24.08
CA HIS A 4 4.37 0.39 -22.67
C HIS A 4 3.05 -0.37 -22.48
N ALA A 5 2.10 -0.17 -23.39
CA ALA A 5 0.82 -0.86 -23.38
C ALA A 5 0.99 -2.38 -23.46
N LYS A 6 1.79 -2.88 -24.41
CA LYS A 6 2.03 -4.32 -24.55
C LYS A 6 2.63 -4.92 -23.27
N LYS A 7 3.64 -4.27 -22.70
CA LYS A 7 4.27 -4.73 -21.45
C LYS A 7 3.30 -4.71 -20.26
N TYR A 8 2.48 -3.67 -20.14
CA TYR A 8 1.49 -3.58 -19.06
C TYR A 8 0.44 -4.68 -19.18
N ILE A 9 -0.03 -4.96 -20.40
CA ILE A 9 -0.94 -6.06 -20.70
C ILE A 9 -0.28 -7.40 -20.36
N GLU A 10 0.97 -7.63 -20.78
CA GLU A 10 1.71 -8.87 -20.51
C GLU A 10 1.89 -9.14 -19.01
N VAL A 11 2.34 -8.15 -18.24
CA VAL A 11 2.51 -8.24 -16.78
C VAL A 11 1.19 -8.48 -16.05
N SER A 12 0.09 -8.00 -16.65
CA SER A 12 -1.25 -8.21 -16.11
C SER A 12 -1.85 -9.57 -16.45
N HIS A 13 -1.19 -10.38 -17.29
CA HIS A 13 -1.74 -11.60 -17.91
C HIS A 13 -2.92 -11.32 -18.86
N GLY A 14 -2.92 -10.15 -19.49
CA GLY A 14 -3.91 -9.78 -20.49
C GLY A 14 -3.77 -10.58 -21.79
N SER A 15 -4.86 -10.63 -22.55
CA SER A 15 -4.96 -11.38 -23.81
C SER A 15 -4.88 -10.47 -25.03
N GLN A 16 -4.90 -11.04 -26.24
CA GLN A 16 -5.12 -10.28 -27.47
C GLN A 16 -6.41 -9.44 -27.41
N GLU A 17 -7.43 -9.86 -26.65
CA GLU A 17 -8.64 -9.06 -26.48
C GLU A 17 -8.36 -7.81 -25.62
N THR A 18 -7.52 -7.92 -24.60
CA THR A 18 -7.08 -6.78 -23.79
C THR A 18 -6.31 -5.76 -24.65
N GLU A 19 -5.47 -6.23 -25.57
CA GLU A 19 -4.77 -5.38 -26.53
C GLU A 19 -5.74 -4.68 -27.50
N LYS A 20 -6.74 -5.39 -28.02
CA LYS A 20 -7.79 -4.77 -28.86
C LYS A 20 -8.58 -3.72 -28.09
N GLN A 21 -8.92 -3.98 -26.82
CA GLN A 21 -9.61 -3.03 -25.96
C GLN A 21 -8.75 -1.77 -25.72
N PHE A 22 -7.47 -1.94 -25.43
CA PHE A 22 -6.54 -0.82 -25.30
C PHE A 22 -6.46 0.00 -26.59
N ASN A 23 -6.32 -0.64 -27.76
CA ASN A 23 -6.26 0.08 -29.04
C ASN A 23 -7.57 0.82 -29.35
N ARG A 24 -8.73 0.23 -29.03
CA ARG A 24 -10.05 0.88 -29.12
C ARG A 24 -10.19 2.07 -28.17
N LEU A 25 -9.55 2.00 -27.00
CA LEU A 25 -9.53 3.11 -26.04
C LEU A 25 -8.68 4.25 -26.59
N VAL A 26 -7.47 3.96 -27.07
CA VAL A 26 -6.56 4.94 -27.68
C VAL A 26 -7.20 5.63 -28.89
N SER A 27 -7.92 4.90 -29.74
CA SER A 27 -8.59 5.48 -30.91
C SER A 27 -9.71 6.47 -30.58
N LYS A 28 -10.17 6.50 -29.33
CA LYS A 28 -11.19 7.44 -28.83
C LYS A 28 -10.57 8.63 -28.09
N MET A 29 -9.26 8.65 -27.89
CA MET A 29 -8.58 9.77 -27.24
C MET A 29 -8.61 11.00 -28.17
N PRO A 30 -8.80 12.20 -27.62
CA PRO A 30 -8.74 13.43 -28.39
C PRO A 30 -7.30 13.69 -28.86
N ALA A 31 -7.14 14.68 -29.74
CA ALA A 31 -5.82 15.24 -30.01
C ALA A 31 -5.23 15.78 -28.69
N LEU A 32 -4.02 15.34 -28.36
CA LEU A 32 -3.37 15.74 -27.11
C LEU A 32 -2.56 17.04 -27.29
N PRO A 33 -2.58 17.94 -26.29
CA PRO A 33 -1.66 19.08 -26.22
C PRO A 33 -0.20 18.64 -26.30
N LYS A 34 0.70 19.53 -26.73
CA LYS A 34 2.15 19.23 -26.81
C LYS A 34 2.84 19.21 -25.45
N ASP A 35 2.27 19.90 -24.47
CA ASP A 35 2.78 19.89 -23.11
C ASP A 35 2.44 18.53 -22.45
N PRO A 36 3.42 17.79 -21.89
CA PRO A 36 3.17 16.47 -21.31
C PRO A 36 2.22 16.49 -20.11
N THR A 37 2.20 17.57 -19.33
CA THR A 37 1.31 17.72 -18.18
C THR A 37 -0.12 17.91 -18.66
N GLU A 38 -0.36 18.84 -19.59
CA GLU A 38 -1.67 19.05 -20.20
C GLU A 38 -2.16 17.80 -20.94
N ALA A 39 -1.27 17.06 -21.62
CA ALA A 39 -1.61 15.80 -22.26
C ALA A 39 -2.08 14.73 -21.26
N ALA A 40 -1.36 14.55 -20.15
CA ALA A 40 -1.73 13.59 -19.11
C ALA A 40 -3.05 13.96 -18.43
N ILE A 41 -3.27 15.26 -18.14
CA ILE A 41 -4.54 15.77 -17.61
C ILE A 41 -5.66 15.49 -18.61
N LYS A 42 -5.45 15.78 -19.91
CA LYS A 42 -6.50 15.58 -20.91
C LYS A 42 -6.88 14.12 -21.09
N VAL A 43 -5.91 13.20 -21.02
CA VAL A 43 -6.18 11.76 -21.01
C VAL A 43 -6.98 11.37 -19.78
N LYS A 44 -6.59 11.83 -18.58
CA LYS A 44 -7.32 11.57 -17.33
C LYS A 44 -8.77 12.03 -17.41
N GLU A 45 -9.02 13.28 -17.81
CA GLU A 45 -10.37 13.83 -18.01
C GLU A 45 -11.20 12.97 -18.97
N THR A 46 -10.60 12.60 -20.11
CA THR A 46 -11.27 11.76 -21.12
C THR A 46 -11.62 10.38 -20.55
N LEU A 47 -10.73 9.76 -19.76
CA LEU A 47 -11.01 8.49 -19.10
C LEU A 47 -12.17 8.62 -18.09
N THR A 48 -12.20 9.71 -17.30
CA THR A 48 -13.31 10.00 -16.38
C THR A 48 -14.62 10.19 -17.13
N GLU A 49 -14.64 10.93 -18.24
CA GLU A 49 -15.80 11.10 -19.11
C GLU A 49 -16.27 9.76 -19.71
N MET A 50 -15.34 8.83 -19.97
CA MET A 50 -15.64 7.45 -20.38
C MET A 50 -16.11 6.56 -19.23
N GLY A 51 -16.24 7.08 -18.01
CA GLY A 51 -16.73 6.36 -16.84
C GLY A 51 -15.66 5.52 -16.13
N PHE A 52 -14.38 5.84 -16.29
CA PHE A 52 -13.34 5.26 -15.44
C PHE A 52 -13.41 5.84 -14.03
N ALA A 53 -13.37 4.98 -13.02
CA ALA A 53 -13.46 5.37 -11.61
C ALA A 53 -12.37 4.71 -10.75
N TYR A 54 -12.12 5.29 -9.58
CA TYR A 54 -11.20 4.71 -8.61
C TYR A 54 -11.79 3.44 -7.97
N ASP A 55 -10.96 2.39 -7.89
CA ASP A 55 -11.24 1.17 -7.13
C ASP A 55 -9.92 0.65 -6.60
N HIS A 56 -9.78 0.55 -5.27
CA HIS A 56 -8.54 0.14 -4.60
C HIS A 56 -8.03 -1.25 -5.05
N SER A 57 -8.91 -2.12 -5.54
CA SER A 57 -8.60 -3.51 -5.91
C SER A 57 -8.17 -3.68 -7.38
N ALA A 58 -8.43 -2.70 -8.24
CA ALA A 58 -8.27 -2.85 -9.68
C ALA A 58 -6.95 -2.23 -10.18
N PHE A 59 -5.98 -3.04 -10.57
CA PHE A 59 -4.70 -2.53 -11.09
C PHE A 59 -4.14 -3.30 -12.29
N ARG A 60 -4.67 -4.49 -12.57
CA ARG A 60 -4.29 -5.30 -13.74
C ARG A 60 -4.93 -4.70 -14.97
N ALA A 61 -4.18 -4.61 -16.07
CA ALA A 61 -4.64 -4.00 -17.32
C ALA A 61 -6.00 -4.55 -17.80
N GLN A 62 -6.25 -5.85 -17.69
CA GLN A 62 -7.56 -6.39 -18.05
C GLN A 62 -8.69 -5.87 -17.16
N ASP A 63 -8.49 -5.78 -15.84
CA ASP A 63 -9.52 -5.32 -14.90
C ASP A 63 -9.77 -3.83 -15.12
N VAL A 64 -8.68 -3.07 -15.31
CA VAL A 64 -8.72 -1.65 -15.63
C VAL A 64 -9.53 -1.37 -16.90
N LEU A 65 -9.24 -2.09 -17.98
CA LEU A 65 -9.90 -1.85 -19.28
C LEU A 65 -11.33 -2.39 -19.33
N THR A 66 -11.60 -3.54 -18.71
CA THR A 66 -12.93 -4.19 -18.78
C THR A 66 -13.92 -3.56 -17.81
N GLN A 67 -13.50 -3.30 -16.58
CA GLN A 67 -14.37 -2.78 -15.51
C GLN A 67 -14.37 -1.25 -15.48
N ARG A 68 -13.45 -0.59 -16.20
CA ARG A 68 -13.21 0.86 -16.12
C ARG A 68 -12.95 1.29 -14.68
N ARG A 69 -12.13 0.52 -13.97
CA ARG A 69 -11.80 0.74 -12.57
C ARG A 69 -10.31 0.64 -12.38
N ALA A 70 -9.69 1.59 -11.69
CA ALA A 70 -8.26 1.52 -11.44
C ALA A 70 -7.87 2.12 -10.08
N ASN A 71 -6.81 1.61 -9.46
CA ASN A 71 -6.22 2.15 -8.24
C ASN A 71 -5.03 3.08 -8.56
N CYS A 72 -4.31 3.48 -7.51
CA CYS A 72 -3.12 4.35 -7.58
C CYS A 72 -1.92 3.72 -8.30
N LEU A 73 -2.00 2.46 -8.73
CA LEU A 73 -1.01 1.80 -9.57
C LEU A 73 -1.52 1.63 -11.02
N GLY A 74 -2.77 1.21 -11.17
CA GLY A 74 -3.37 0.94 -12.48
C GLY A 74 -3.58 2.19 -13.34
N PHE A 75 -4.07 3.29 -12.76
CA PHE A 75 -4.34 4.51 -13.50
C PHE A 75 -3.09 5.19 -14.07
N PRO A 76 -2.00 5.39 -13.30
CA PRO A 76 -0.76 5.95 -13.83
C PRO A 76 -0.17 5.10 -14.96
N LEU A 77 -0.21 3.78 -14.81
CA LEU A 77 0.27 2.84 -15.84
C LEU A 77 -0.59 2.93 -17.11
N LEU A 78 -1.91 3.01 -16.98
CA LEU A 78 -2.82 3.18 -18.12
C LEU A 78 -2.58 4.52 -18.83
N ILE A 79 -2.62 5.63 -18.10
CA ILE A 79 -2.45 6.98 -18.67
C ILE A 79 -1.08 7.10 -19.32
N GLY A 80 -0.02 6.64 -18.64
CA GLY A 80 1.32 6.63 -19.19
C GLY A 80 1.46 5.77 -20.45
N SER A 81 0.78 4.62 -20.50
CA SER A 81 0.72 3.79 -21.72
C SER A 81 -0.02 4.47 -22.87
N ILE A 82 -1.06 5.27 -22.58
CA ILE A 82 -1.78 6.04 -23.59
C ILE A 82 -0.89 7.15 -24.13
N ILE A 83 -0.30 7.99 -23.29
CA ILE A 83 0.53 9.11 -23.77
C ILE A 83 1.81 8.63 -24.49
N ASP A 84 2.37 7.46 -24.13
CA ASP A 84 3.44 6.79 -24.89
C ASP A 84 3.01 6.52 -26.34
N ARG A 85 1.75 6.12 -26.59
CA ARG A 85 1.21 5.94 -27.95
C ARG A 85 1.08 7.24 -28.74
N PHE A 86 1.00 8.37 -28.06
CA PHE A 86 0.99 9.70 -28.66
C PHE A 86 2.40 10.31 -28.76
N GLY A 87 3.45 9.56 -28.43
CA GLY A 87 4.85 9.96 -28.61
C GLY A 87 5.47 10.68 -27.41
N PHE A 88 4.81 10.70 -26.26
CA PHE A 88 5.37 11.22 -25.00
C PHE A 88 6.27 10.18 -24.32
N ASP A 89 7.21 10.61 -23.48
CA ASP A 89 8.03 9.74 -22.63
C ASP A 89 7.54 9.85 -21.18
N PRO A 90 6.58 9.01 -20.76
CA PRO A 90 6.02 9.08 -19.41
C PRO A 90 7.10 8.75 -18.36
N ARG A 91 7.16 9.56 -17.31
CA ARG A 91 7.98 9.30 -16.13
C ARG A 91 7.08 9.04 -14.93
N TYR A 92 7.65 8.39 -13.93
CA TYR A 92 6.91 7.97 -12.75
C TYR A 92 7.71 8.24 -11.50
N GLN A 93 6.99 8.50 -10.41
CA GLN A 93 7.56 8.48 -9.07
C GLN A 93 6.72 7.58 -8.20
N LEU A 94 7.39 6.86 -7.31
CA LEU A 94 6.79 6.10 -6.24
C LEU A 94 6.95 6.92 -4.96
N ILE A 95 5.85 7.48 -4.48
CA ILE A 95 5.82 8.28 -3.25
C ILE A 95 5.29 7.43 -2.10
N VAL A 96 5.78 7.66 -0.89
CA VAL A 96 5.32 6.98 0.33
C VAL A 96 4.50 7.96 1.17
N ASN A 97 3.29 7.53 1.54
CA ASN A 97 2.39 8.21 2.45
C ASN A 97 2.24 9.71 2.14
N PRO A 98 1.58 10.07 1.03
CA PRO A 98 1.35 11.48 0.71
C PRO A 98 0.58 12.15 1.85
N GLN A 99 1.03 13.34 2.25
CA GLN A 99 0.41 14.15 3.30
C GLN A 99 -0.79 14.91 2.71
N ASP A 100 -1.78 14.15 2.25
CA ASP A 100 -3.03 14.66 1.72
C ASP A 100 -4.07 14.87 2.84
N PHE A 101 -5.30 15.23 2.46
CA PHE A 101 -6.38 15.42 3.43
C PHE A 101 -6.69 14.14 4.25
N VAL A 102 -6.37 12.96 3.73
CA VAL A 102 -6.57 11.69 4.45
C VAL A 102 -5.54 11.60 5.56
N TYR A 103 -4.28 11.90 5.28
CA TYR A 103 -3.21 11.93 6.29
C TYR A 103 -3.57 12.89 7.44
N ASP A 104 -4.00 14.11 7.13
CA ASP A 104 -4.40 15.09 8.14
C ASP A 104 -5.56 14.59 9.01
N HIS A 105 -6.53 13.94 8.38
CA HIS A 105 -7.69 13.38 9.07
C HIS A 105 -7.28 12.24 10.01
N GLU A 106 -6.44 11.32 9.55
CA GLU A 106 -5.91 10.22 10.36
C GLU A 106 -5.13 10.73 11.57
N ARG A 107 -4.26 11.73 11.36
CA ARG A 107 -3.46 12.34 12.43
C ARG A 107 -4.36 12.97 13.48
N SER A 108 -5.38 13.73 13.05
CA SER A 108 -6.34 14.35 13.96
C SER A 108 -7.14 13.33 14.76
N LEU A 109 -7.61 12.25 14.11
CA LEU A 109 -8.34 11.18 14.79
C LEU A 109 -7.44 10.44 15.80
N PHE A 110 -6.19 10.14 15.43
CA PHE A 110 -5.22 9.53 16.33
C PHE A 110 -4.92 10.42 17.55
N GLU A 111 -4.64 11.70 17.35
CA GLU A 111 -4.37 12.65 18.45
C GLU A 111 -5.55 12.76 19.41
N LYS A 112 -6.77 12.76 18.87
CA LYS A 112 -7.99 12.71 19.68
C LYS A 112 -8.07 11.44 20.51
N LEU A 113 -7.85 10.28 19.89
CA LEU A 113 -7.88 8.99 20.59
C LEU A 113 -6.81 8.91 21.69
N ASP A 114 -5.60 9.36 21.40
CA ASP A 114 -4.48 9.38 22.34
C ASP A 114 -4.75 10.27 23.58
N GLN A 115 -5.44 11.40 23.38
CA GLN A 115 -5.76 12.34 24.46
C GLN A 115 -7.01 11.96 25.27
N GLU A 116 -8.04 11.44 24.60
CA GLU A 116 -9.35 11.22 25.22
C GLU A 116 -9.52 9.80 25.79
N MET A 117 -8.75 8.82 25.31
CA MET A 117 -8.90 7.44 25.74
C MET A 117 -8.36 7.24 27.18
N PRO A 118 -9.15 6.62 28.09
CA PRO A 118 -8.69 6.39 29.45
C PRO A 118 -7.49 5.43 29.49
N TYR A 119 -6.33 5.93 29.92
CA TYR A 119 -5.09 5.15 29.99
C TYR A 119 -5.22 3.85 30.81
N ASP A 120 -5.92 3.90 31.94
CA ASP A 120 -6.03 2.77 32.88
C ASP A 120 -7.10 1.75 32.54
N SER A 121 -8.09 2.15 31.74
CA SER A 121 -9.22 1.33 31.37
C SER A 121 -9.63 1.57 29.93
N PRO A 122 -8.70 1.39 28.96
CA PRO A 122 -8.96 1.75 27.58
C PRO A 122 -9.98 0.81 26.93
N GLY A 123 -10.80 1.37 26.05
CA GLY A 123 -11.86 0.66 25.35
C GLY A 123 -11.37 0.03 24.05
N LEU A 124 -11.50 -1.30 23.95
CA LEU A 124 -11.33 -2.02 22.69
C LEU A 124 -12.48 -1.75 21.72
N ALA A 125 -12.18 -1.53 20.44
CA ALA A 125 -13.19 -1.41 19.40
C ALA A 125 -13.87 -2.75 19.12
N THR A 126 -15.20 -2.76 18.99
CA THR A 126 -15.99 -4.00 18.85
C THR A 126 -16.64 -4.17 17.48
N THR A 127 -16.67 -3.09 16.69
CA THR A 127 -17.32 -3.02 15.39
C THR A 127 -16.49 -2.12 14.49
N ASN A 128 -16.55 -2.35 13.19
CA ASN A 128 -16.03 -1.37 12.24
C ASN A 128 -16.94 -0.15 12.25
N GLU A 129 -16.33 1.03 12.20
CA GLU A 129 -17.02 2.29 11.97
C GLU A 129 -16.93 2.61 10.48
N ASP A 130 -17.98 3.21 9.92
CA ASP A 130 -17.98 3.64 8.51
C ASP A 130 -17.15 4.93 8.36
N PHE A 131 -15.82 4.78 8.38
CA PHE A 131 -14.86 5.85 8.04
C PHE A 131 -14.22 5.52 6.69
N PRO A 132 -14.82 5.94 5.56
CA PRO A 132 -14.47 5.42 4.24
C PRO A 132 -13.12 5.95 3.70
N ILE A 133 -12.42 6.83 4.44
CA ILE A 133 -11.22 7.51 3.95
C ILE A 133 -9.94 7.14 4.68
N SER A 134 -9.98 6.78 5.96
CA SER A 134 -8.78 6.57 6.78
C SER A 134 -8.13 5.22 6.48
N ARG A 135 -6.81 5.16 6.56
CA ARG A 135 -5.96 4.01 6.18
C ARG A 135 -5.17 3.52 7.39
N PHE A 136 -4.52 4.43 8.13
CA PHE A 136 -3.64 4.13 9.29
C PHE A 136 -2.48 3.18 8.98
N VAL A 137 -2.05 3.18 7.72
CA VAL A 137 -0.94 2.40 7.18
C VAL A 137 -0.30 3.23 6.05
N PRO A 138 1.04 3.39 6.03
CA PRO A 138 1.70 4.11 4.96
C PRO A 138 1.59 3.29 3.67
N LEU A 139 1.21 3.94 2.58
CA LEU A 139 1.06 3.31 1.28
C LEU A 139 2.07 3.86 0.29
N GLU A 140 2.52 2.99 -0.62
CA GLU A 140 3.25 3.41 -1.82
C GLU A 140 2.23 3.83 -2.90
N HIS A 141 2.33 5.07 -3.38
CA HIS A 141 1.51 5.62 -4.46
C HIS A 141 2.36 5.83 -5.71
N LEU A 142 1.93 5.28 -6.84
CA LEU A 142 2.55 5.58 -8.12
C LEU A 142 1.91 6.84 -8.69
N VAL A 143 2.72 7.81 -9.06
CA VAL A 143 2.27 9.05 -9.68
C VAL A 143 2.97 9.25 -11.01
N LEU A 144 2.28 9.92 -11.94
CA LEU A 144 2.91 10.33 -13.20
C LEU A 144 3.71 11.60 -12.96
N ASP A 145 5.00 11.52 -13.26
CA ASP A 145 5.89 12.66 -13.31
C ASP A 145 5.90 13.19 -14.74
N THR A 146 5.22 14.31 -14.94
CA THR A 146 4.98 14.85 -16.28
C THR A 146 6.07 15.82 -16.74
N ASN A 147 6.78 16.48 -15.82
CA ASN A 147 7.79 17.49 -16.16
C ASN A 147 8.87 17.70 -15.06
N GLY A 148 9.01 16.78 -14.11
CA GLY A 148 9.92 16.86 -12.97
C GLY A 148 9.45 17.77 -11.83
N LYS A 149 8.29 18.42 -11.97
CA LYS A 149 7.73 19.34 -10.96
C LYS A 149 6.28 19.00 -10.61
N PHE A 150 5.54 18.44 -11.55
CA PHE A 150 4.12 18.15 -11.38
C PHE A 150 3.87 16.64 -11.30
N LEU A 151 3.42 16.22 -10.13
CA LEU A 151 2.96 14.87 -9.85
C LEU A 151 1.45 14.82 -10.08
N LEU A 152 1.04 14.12 -11.13
CA LEU A 152 -0.38 13.90 -11.36
C LEU A 152 -0.83 12.72 -10.50
N GLU A 153 -1.51 13.03 -9.39
CA GLU A 153 -2.34 12.04 -8.70
C GLU A 153 -3.49 11.70 -9.64
N THR A 154 -3.49 10.46 -10.11
CA THR A 154 -4.42 10.00 -11.15
C THR A 154 -5.76 9.56 -10.56
N THR A 155 -5.85 9.48 -9.23
CA THR A 155 -6.99 8.89 -8.52
C THR A 155 -7.85 9.88 -7.75
N SER A 156 -7.41 11.14 -7.58
CA SER A 156 -8.17 12.21 -6.93
C SER A 156 -8.38 13.40 -7.88
N GLU A 157 -9.40 14.22 -7.64
CA GLU A 157 -9.64 15.46 -8.42
C GLU A 157 -8.61 16.56 -8.11
N LYS A 158 -7.91 16.45 -6.97
CA LYS A 158 -6.91 17.44 -6.55
C LYS A 158 -5.55 17.10 -7.14
N HIS A 159 -5.00 18.10 -7.82
CA HIS A 159 -3.68 18.02 -8.43
C HIS A 159 -2.63 18.48 -7.40
N GLU A 160 -1.56 17.71 -7.28
CA GLU A 160 -0.40 17.89 -6.39
C GLU A 160 -0.53 17.27 -4.98
N ALA A 161 0.19 16.16 -4.76
CA ALA A 161 0.67 15.81 -3.43
C ALA A 161 1.88 16.71 -3.15
N THR A 162 1.70 17.76 -2.36
CA THR A 162 2.75 18.76 -2.10
C THR A 162 3.81 18.24 -1.12
N ASP A 163 3.44 17.33 -0.22
CA ASP A 163 4.33 16.72 0.79
C ASP A 163 4.11 15.20 0.88
N TYR A 164 5.18 14.46 1.16
CA TYR A 164 5.22 13.00 1.27
C TYR A 164 6.43 12.58 2.14
N GLU A 165 6.41 11.36 2.69
CA GLU A 165 7.55 10.85 3.50
C GLU A 165 8.81 10.66 2.65
N SER A 166 8.66 10.01 1.49
CA SER A 166 9.75 9.79 0.55
C SER A 166 9.24 9.68 -0.87
N ALA A 167 10.10 9.99 -1.84
CA ALA A 167 9.82 9.82 -3.26
C ALA A 167 11.01 9.17 -3.98
N ARG A 168 10.71 8.26 -4.90
CA ARG A 168 11.72 7.60 -5.72
C ARG A 168 11.30 7.65 -7.18
N ALA A 169 12.16 8.17 -8.04
CA ALA A 169 11.96 8.08 -9.48
C ALA A 169 11.99 6.61 -9.91
N VAL A 170 11.00 6.21 -10.70
CA VAL A 170 10.91 4.84 -11.23
C VAL A 170 10.64 4.88 -12.73
N SER A 171 11.27 3.97 -13.45
CA SER A 171 10.97 3.70 -14.85
C SER A 171 9.66 2.93 -14.99
N PHE A 172 9.12 2.87 -16.20
CA PHE A 172 7.92 2.08 -16.49
C PHE A 172 8.08 0.60 -16.10
N ASN A 173 9.23 -0.02 -16.37
CA ASN A 173 9.48 -1.40 -15.96
C ASN A 173 9.49 -1.54 -14.42
N GLN A 174 10.05 -0.57 -13.69
CA GLN A 174 10.05 -0.58 -12.23
C GLN A 174 8.63 -0.36 -11.67
N ALA A 175 7.82 0.47 -12.31
CA ALA A 175 6.40 0.59 -11.99
C ALA A 175 5.64 -0.74 -12.21
N LEU A 176 5.94 -1.47 -13.29
CA LEU A 176 5.40 -2.81 -13.51
C LEU A 176 5.89 -3.85 -12.47
N SER A 177 7.09 -3.67 -11.90
CA SER A 177 7.53 -4.48 -10.75
C SER A 177 6.56 -4.36 -9.57
N CYS A 178 5.98 -3.17 -9.36
CA CYS A 178 4.99 -2.93 -8.31
C CYS A 178 3.67 -3.69 -8.56
N VAL A 179 3.29 -3.92 -9.83
CA VAL A 179 2.12 -4.75 -10.18
C VAL A 179 2.33 -6.18 -9.72
N HIS A 180 3.52 -6.74 -9.98
CA HIS A 180 3.86 -8.07 -9.51
C HIS A 180 4.00 -8.15 -7.99
N LYS A 181 4.51 -7.09 -7.33
CA LYS A 181 4.54 -6.97 -5.86
C LYS A 181 3.13 -7.08 -5.28
N ASP A 182 2.17 -6.29 -5.77
CA ASP A 182 0.79 -6.30 -5.24
C ASP A 182 0.08 -7.63 -5.52
N GLN A 183 0.31 -8.25 -6.68
CA GLN A 183 -0.18 -9.61 -6.95
C GLN A 183 0.44 -10.64 -6.01
N ALA A 184 1.73 -10.51 -5.69
CA ALA A 184 2.41 -11.43 -4.79
C ALA A 184 1.89 -11.30 -3.35
N ILE A 185 1.59 -10.08 -2.90
CA ILE A 185 0.96 -9.82 -1.60
C ILE A 185 -0.43 -10.46 -1.54
N ASP A 186 -1.28 -10.24 -2.56
CA ASP A 186 -2.62 -10.86 -2.64
C ASP A 186 -2.55 -12.39 -2.61
N ALA A 187 -1.61 -13.00 -3.35
CA ALA A 187 -1.39 -14.44 -3.31
C ALA A 187 -0.94 -14.93 -1.91
N ALA A 188 -0.04 -14.21 -1.25
CA ALA A 188 0.43 -14.54 0.09
C ALA A 188 -0.69 -14.45 1.14
N GLN A 189 -1.54 -13.42 1.07
CA GLN A 189 -2.72 -13.28 1.93
C GLN A 189 -3.70 -14.45 1.76
N LYS A 190 -3.85 -14.97 0.53
CA LYS A 190 -4.62 -16.18 0.20
C LYS A 190 -3.90 -17.49 0.55
N ARG A 191 -2.73 -17.41 1.21
CA ARG A 191 -1.87 -18.56 1.57
C ARG A 191 -1.38 -19.35 0.35
N ASP A 192 -1.34 -18.73 -0.83
CA ASP A 192 -0.71 -19.30 -2.03
C ASP A 192 0.75 -18.84 -2.13
N THR A 193 1.58 -19.40 -1.25
CA THR A 193 2.98 -19.02 -1.12
C THR A 193 3.79 -19.31 -2.39
N LYS A 194 3.42 -20.34 -3.15
CA LYS A 194 4.09 -20.69 -4.40
C LYS A 194 3.89 -19.57 -5.43
N THR A 195 2.65 -19.19 -5.68
CA THR A 195 2.32 -18.11 -6.62
C THR A 195 2.92 -16.78 -6.15
N ALA A 196 2.89 -16.49 -4.84
CA ALA A 196 3.49 -15.29 -4.26
C ALA A 196 4.99 -15.19 -4.60
N LYS A 197 5.77 -16.27 -4.41
CA LYS A 197 7.19 -16.31 -4.76
C LYS A 197 7.44 -16.13 -6.26
N GLU A 198 6.69 -16.83 -7.11
CA GLU A 198 6.83 -16.72 -8.56
C GLU A 198 6.58 -15.29 -9.07
N LEU A 199 5.57 -14.60 -8.49
CA LEU A 199 5.26 -13.21 -8.81
C LEU A 199 6.32 -12.25 -8.27
N ALA A 200 6.77 -12.44 -7.03
CA ALA A 200 7.87 -11.68 -6.45
C ALA A 200 9.13 -11.76 -7.33
N GLU A 201 9.52 -12.96 -7.77
CA GLU A 201 10.66 -13.13 -8.68
C GLU A 201 10.46 -12.46 -10.04
N LYS A 202 9.24 -12.49 -10.61
CA LYS A 202 8.91 -11.72 -11.82
C LYS A 202 9.10 -10.22 -11.59
N GLY A 203 8.65 -9.72 -10.43
CA GLY A 203 8.86 -8.33 -10.03
C GLY A 203 10.35 -7.96 -9.91
N LEU A 204 11.17 -8.81 -9.29
CA LEU A 204 12.61 -8.57 -9.16
C LEU A 204 13.37 -8.62 -10.49
N ARG A 205 12.88 -9.37 -11.48
CA ARG A 205 13.43 -9.32 -12.85
C ARG A 205 13.22 -7.96 -13.53
N LEU A 206 12.17 -7.24 -13.15
CA LEU A 206 11.88 -5.89 -13.66
C LEU A 206 12.58 -4.81 -12.83
N TRP A 207 12.76 -5.04 -11.54
CA TRP A 207 13.45 -4.13 -10.62
C TRP A 207 14.13 -4.92 -9.50
N GLN A 208 15.44 -5.13 -9.65
CA GLN A 208 16.25 -5.90 -8.69
C GLN A 208 16.36 -5.24 -7.31
N ASP A 209 16.07 -3.95 -7.21
CA ASP A 209 16.15 -3.18 -5.96
C ASP A 209 14.76 -2.82 -5.42
N ASN A 210 13.73 -3.59 -5.78
CA ASN A 210 12.41 -3.42 -5.21
C ASN A 210 12.39 -3.92 -3.76
N ARG A 211 12.68 -3.01 -2.82
CA ARG A 211 12.78 -3.33 -1.38
C ARG A 211 11.55 -4.05 -0.84
N GLN A 212 10.33 -3.68 -1.27
CA GLN A 212 9.12 -4.30 -0.73
C GLN A 212 8.98 -5.76 -1.14
N ILE A 213 9.51 -6.14 -2.31
CA ILE A 213 9.55 -7.54 -2.72
C ILE A 213 10.56 -8.32 -1.88
N HIS A 214 11.75 -7.75 -1.60
CA HIS A 214 12.71 -8.38 -0.69
C HIS A 214 12.14 -8.58 0.72
N HIS A 215 11.43 -7.58 1.26
CA HIS A 215 10.74 -7.72 2.54
C HIS A 215 9.66 -8.81 2.51
N LEU A 216 8.85 -8.88 1.44
CA LEU A 216 7.84 -9.92 1.26
C LEU A 216 8.48 -11.32 1.24
N LEU A 217 9.55 -11.50 0.47
CA LEU A 217 10.26 -12.78 0.38
C LEU A 217 10.92 -13.17 1.71
N ALA A 218 11.49 -12.20 2.44
CA ALA A 218 12.01 -12.42 3.78
C ALA A 218 10.91 -12.88 4.74
N THR A 219 9.74 -12.25 4.71
CA THR A 219 8.58 -12.62 5.53
C THR A 219 8.10 -14.04 5.21
N ILE A 220 7.99 -14.38 3.93
CA ILE A 220 7.63 -15.73 3.49
C ILE A 220 8.65 -16.76 3.97
N ALA A 221 9.95 -16.46 3.80
CA ALA A 221 11.02 -17.35 4.23
C ALA A 221 11.00 -17.59 5.75
N HIS A 222 10.73 -16.54 6.53
CA HIS A 222 10.56 -16.65 7.98
C HIS A 222 9.40 -17.60 8.34
N GLN A 223 8.24 -17.46 7.69
CA GLN A 223 7.07 -18.31 7.92
C GLN A 223 7.33 -19.79 7.58
N GLU A 224 8.19 -20.05 6.59
CA GLU A 224 8.58 -21.40 6.19
C GLU A 224 9.78 -21.97 6.97
N GLY A 225 10.43 -21.14 7.80
CA GLY A 225 11.65 -21.53 8.51
C GLY A 225 12.90 -21.61 7.62
N ASP A 226 12.89 -21.02 6.42
CA ASP A 226 14.07 -20.93 5.55
C ASP A 226 14.97 -19.78 6.01
N THR A 227 15.82 -20.06 7.00
CA THR A 227 16.74 -19.08 7.60
C THR A 227 17.73 -18.49 6.61
N LYS A 228 18.24 -19.31 5.68
CA LYS A 228 19.21 -18.85 4.67
C LYS A 228 18.58 -17.82 3.73
N LYS A 229 17.37 -18.10 3.24
CA LYS A 229 16.66 -17.18 2.36
C LYS A 229 16.23 -15.93 3.10
N LEU A 230 15.76 -16.05 4.34
CA LEU A 230 15.45 -14.91 5.21
C LEU A 230 16.66 -13.97 5.34
N GLU A 231 17.83 -14.48 5.70
CA GLU A 231 19.05 -13.67 5.85
C GLU A 231 19.44 -12.98 4.54
N GLN A 232 19.38 -13.70 3.41
CA GLN A 232 19.68 -13.15 2.10
C GLN A 232 18.79 -11.96 1.74
N GLU A 233 17.46 -12.14 1.88
CA GLU A 233 16.49 -11.12 1.48
C GLU A 233 16.45 -9.94 2.47
N ALA A 234 16.61 -10.20 3.78
CA ALA A 234 16.73 -9.17 4.80
C ALA A 234 17.97 -8.30 4.58
N ARG A 235 19.12 -8.92 4.27
CA ARG A 235 20.33 -8.18 3.93
C ARG A 235 20.11 -7.31 2.69
N ARG A 236 19.47 -7.84 1.65
CA ARG A 236 19.20 -7.07 0.43
C ARG A 236 18.27 -5.88 0.69
N PHE A 237 17.22 -6.09 1.49
CA PHE A 237 16.32 -5.03 1.93
C PHE A 237 17.08 -3.88 2.63
N GLN A 238 18.01 -4.22 3.52
CA GLN A 238 18.85 -3.24 4.24
C GLN A 238 19.85 -2.53 3.33
N GLU A 239 20.49 -3.24 2.41
CA GLU A 239 21.44 -2.65 1.45
C GLU A 239 20.78 -1.61 0.53
N ILE A 240 19.50 -1.82 0.16
CA ILE A 240 18.73 -0.86 -0.64
C ILE A 240 18.37 0.37 0.20
N GLY A 241 18.00 0.16 1.46
CA GLY A 241 17.69 1.24 2.40
C GLY A 241 16.34 1.94 2.15
N GLY A 242 16.15 3.00 2.93
CA GLY A 242 14.96 3.85 2.90
C GLY A 242 15.00 4.86 4.03
N ASP A 243 14.21 5.91 3.91
CA ASP A 243 14.03 6.91 4.94
C ASP A 243 12.54 7.29 5.00
N ASP A 244 11.72 6.29 5.32
CA ASP A 244 10.27 6.39 5.43
C ASP A 244 9.77 5.37 6.45
N SER A 245 8.57 5.61 7.00
CA SER A 245 7.99 4.82 8.08
C SER A 245 7.87 3.33 7.70
N LEU A 246 7.56 3.05 6.44
CA LEU A 246 7.45 1.70 5.89
C LEU A 246 8.80 0.96 5.90
N PHE A 247 9.90 1.62 5.51
CA PHE A 247 11.24 1.04 5.62
C PHE A 247 11.59 0.72 7.08
N TYR A 248 11.40 1.68 7.98
CA TYR A 248 11.79 1.54 9.38
C TYR A 248 11.00 0.44 10.10
N LEU A 249 9.68 0.34 9.89
CA LEU A 249 8.90 -0.76 10.49
C LEU A 249 9.33 -2.11 9.92
N ASN A 250 9.48 -2.24 8.60
CA ASN A 250 9.91 -3.49 7.98
C ASN A 250 11.30 -3.93 8.46
N ASN A 251 12.23 -2.98 8.62
CA ASN A 251 13.56 -3.27 9.16
C ASN A 251 13.48 -3.72 10.63
N TYR A 252 12.63 -3.09 11.44
CA TYR A 252 12.34 -3.56 12.80
C TYR A 252 11.78 -4.98 12.80
N LEU A 253 10.83 -5.32 11.92
CA LEU A 253 10.24 -6.65 11.87
C LEU A 253 11.28 -7.74 11.59
N LEU A 254 12.29 -7.44 10.78
CA LEU A 254 13.39 -8.33 10.42
C LEU A 254 14.49 -8.40 11.49
N THR A 255 14.80 -7.29 12.16
CA THR A 255 15.99 -7.18 13.05
C THR A 255 15.68 -7.11 14.53
N LYS A 256 14.44 -6.77 14.89
CA LYS A 256 14.00 -6.40 16.24
C LYS A 256 14.77 -5.22 16.84
N ASN A 257 15.36 -4.36 16.02
CA ASN A 257 16.00 -3.13 16.49
C ASN A 257 14.94 -2.07 16.85
N GLN A 258 14.73 -1.83 18.15
CA GLN A 258 13.75 -0.88 18.67
C GLN A 258 13.96 0.57 18.19
N THR A 259 15.19 0.96 17.81
CA THR A 259 15.46 2.29 17.25
C THR A 259 14.71 2.49 15.93
N GLU A 260 14.59 1.44 15.13
CA GLU A 260 13.87 1.47 13.86
C GLU A 260 12.36 1.61 14.09
N LEU A 261 11.81 0.88 15.07
CA LEU A 261 10.40 1.03 15.44
C LEU A 261 10.08 2.45 15.92
N LYS A 262 10.96 3.02 16.74
CA LYS A 262 10.81 4.40 17.22
C LYS A 262 10.79 5.38 16.06
N LYS A 263 11.72 5.25 15.10
CA LYS A 263 11.74 6.10 13.90
C LYS A 263 10.49 5.97 13.04
N ALA A 264 9.97 4.75 12.88
CA ALA A 264 8.73 4.53 12.14
C ALA A 264 7.55 5.33 12.75
N LEU A 265 7.43 5.31 14.08
CA LEU A 265 6.42 6.06 14.82
C LEU A 265 6.72 7.57 14.92
N GLU A 266 7.99 7.98 14.90
CA GLU A 266 8.35 9.41 14.82
C GLU A 266 7.92 10.01 13.47
N ILE A 267 8.04 9.27 12.36
CA ILE A 267 7.63 9.71 11.03
C ILE A 267 6.10 9.64 10.85
N TYR A 268 5.49 8.53 11.27
CA TYR A 268 4.05 8.31 11.11
C TYR A 268 3.43 7.76 12.42
N PRO A 269 3.07 8.66 13.37
CA PRO A 269 2.66 8.24 14.71
C PRO A 269 1.37 7.41 14.76
N CYS A 270 0.49 7.54 13.76
CA CYS A 270 -0.74 6.77 13.67
C CYS A 270 -0.60 5.48 12.85
N TYR A 271 0.63 5.00 12.63
CA TYR A 271 0.87 3.71 11.98
C TYR A 271 0.45 2.54 12.87
N ALA A 272 -0.76 2.01 12.64
CA ALA A 272 -1.40 1.03 13.52
C ALA A 272 -0.56 -0.24 13.75
N GLN A 273 0.13 -0.74 12.72
CA GLN A 273 0.98 -1.93 12.85
C GLN A 273 2.25 -1.65 13.69
N ALA A 274 2.82 -0.45 13.60
CA ALA A 274 3.95 -0.05 14.43
C ALA A 274 3.53 0.14 15.90
N ILE A 275 2.33 0.68 16.15
CA ILE A 275 1.76 0.77 17.49
C ILE A 275 1.59 -0.62 18.12
N ILE A 276 1.11 -1.60 17.35
CA ILE A 276 1.00 -3.00 17.82
C ILE A 276 2.38 -3.57 18.14
N ALA A 277 3.36 -3.36 17.27
CA ALA A 277 4.73 -3.77 17.52
C ALA A 277 5.28 -3.17 18.82
N GLN A 278 5.03 -1.89 19.07
CA GLN A 278 5.43 -1.23 20.31
C GLN A 278 4.71 -1.82 21.53
N ALA A 279 3.41 -2.09 21.40
CA ALA A 279 2.61 -2.71 22.45
C ALA A 279 3.16 -4.10 22.83
N GLN A 280 3.65 -4.87 21.86
CA GLN A 280 4.27 -6.17 22.09
C GLN A 280 5.63 -6.04 22.80
N GLU A 281 6.45 -5.05 22.42
CA GLU A 281 7.77 -4.83 23.02
C GLU A 281 7.72 -4.45 24.49
N VAL A 282 6.71 -3.66 24.88
CA VAL A 282 6.54 -3.20 26.28
C VAL A 282 5.66 -4.14 27.11
N SER A 283 5.13 -5.21 26.51
CA SER A 283 4.03 -5.98 27.08
C SER A 283 4.35 -6.67 28.41
N GLU A 284 5.60 -7.05 28.61
CA GLU A 284 6.06 -7.68 29.85
C GLU A 284 6.48 -6.65 30.92
N GLN A 285 7.06 -5.53 30.49
CA GLN A 285 7.64 -4.50 31.35
C GLN A 285 6.58 -3.51 31.83
N ASP A 286 5.66 -3.13 30.94
CA ASP A 286 4.52 -2.26 31.21
C ASP A 286 3.23 -2.77 30.54
N PRO A 287 2.52 -3.71 31.21
CA PRO A 287 1.24 -4.20 30.72
C PRO A 287 0.14 -3.13 30.65
N ARG A 288 0.27 -1.98 31.34
CA ARG A 288 -0.72 -0.89 31.26
C ARG A 288 -0.53 -0.13 29.94
N GLU A 289 0.71 0.23 29.62
CA GLU A 289 1.06 0.84 28.33
C GLU A 289 0.67 -0.08 27.17
N SER A 290 1.01 -1.37 27.26
CA SER A 290 0.64 -2.33 26.21
C SER A 290 -0.87 -2.46 26.01
N ARG A 291 -1.66 -2.40 27.09
CA ARG A 291 -3.13 -2.34 26.99
C ARG A 291 -3.59 -1.10 26.27
N PHE A 292 -3.07 0.06 26.64
CA PHE A 292 -3.41 1.32 26.01
C PHE A 292 -3.12 1.30 24.51
N LEU A 293 -1.91 0.91 24.11
CA LEU A 293 -1.50 0.84 22.71
C LEU A 293 -2.32 -0.18 21.90
N HIS A 294 -2.63 -1.35 22.45
CA HIS A 294 -3.52 -2.31 21.78
C HIS A 294 -4.95 -1.76 21.61
N ALA A 295 -5.44 -0.99 22.57
CA ALA A 295 -6.76 -0.36 22.46
C ALA A 295 -6.77 0.73 21.40
N ILE A 296 -5.76 1.62 21.39
CA ILE A 296 -5.56 2.61 20.32
C ILE A 296 -5.52 1.91 18.96
N ALA A 297 -4.66 0.90 18.79
CA ALA A 297 -4.57 0.14 17.54
C ALA A 297 -5.92 -0.48 17.14
N SER A 298 -6.70 -1.03 18.07
CA SER A 298 -8.03 -1.57 17.76
C SER A 298 -8.97 -0.50 17.20
N GLN A 299 -8.91 0.74 17.71
CA GLN A 299 -9.70 1.85 17.18
C GLN A 299 -9.23 2.24 15.78
N LEU A 300 -7.93 2.28 15.53
CA LEU A 300 -7.40 2.57 14.19
C LEU A 300 -7.82 1.52 13.17
N PHE A 301 -7.77 0.23 13.53
CA PHE A 301 -8.26 -0.85 12.67
C PHE A 301 -9.78 -0.76 12.44
N ALA A 302 -10.56 -0.42 13.46
CA ALA A 302 -12.01 -0.24 13.34
C ALA A 302 -12.41 0.92 12.42
N ASN A 303 -11.55 1.93 12.31
CA ASN A 303 -11.78 3.14 11.54
C ASN A 303 -11.02 3.15 10.20
N SER A 304 -10.46 2.01 9.76
CA SER A 304 -9.67 1.92 8.53
C SER A 304 -10.48 1.34 7.38
N SER A 305 -10.27 1.88 6.18
CA SER A 305 -10.78 1.33 4.92
C SER A 305 -9.87 0.23 4.33
N ILE A 306 -8.75 -0.07 4.98
CA ILE A 306 -7.71 -1.00 4.49
C ILE A 306 -7.44 -2.10 5.50
N LEU A 307 -7.39 -1.75 6.78
CA LEU A 307 -7.13 -2.69 7.87
C LEU A 307 -8.44 -3.31 8.33
N ASP A 308 -8.39 -4.60 8.68
CA ASP A 308 -9.55 -5.34 9.14
C ASP A 308 -9.48 -5.61 10.65
N LEU A 309 -10.49 -5.14 11.38
CA LEU A 309 -10.56 -5.30 12.84
C LEU A 309 -10.60 -6.76 13.28
N ARG A 310 -11.24 -7.65 12.51
CA ARG A 310 -11.29 -9.08 12.84
C ARG A 310 -9.90 -9.71 12.70
N ASP A 311 -9.13 -9.34 11.68
CA ASP A 311 -7.75 -9.78 11.51
C ASP A 311 -6.87 -9.28 12.65
N PHE A 312 -7.05 -8.04 13.11
CA PHE A 312 -6.38 -7.53 14.32
C PHE A 312 -6.61 -8.45 15.53
N TYR A 313 -7.86 -8.81 15.83
CA TYR A 313 -8.18 -9.69 16.95
C TYR A 313 -7.64 -11.10 16.75
N THR A 314 -7.68 -11.62 15.52
CA THR A 314 -7.22 -12.97 15.20
C THR A 314 -5.70 -13.09 15.37
N LEU A 315 -4.95 -12.12 14.85
CA LEU A 315 -3.50 -12.09 14.91
C LEU A 315 -2.97 -11.84 16.33
N ASN A 316 -3.65 -10.99 17.11
CA ASN A 316 -3.21 -10.60 18.45
C ASN A 316 -3.93 -11.36 19.58
N HIS A 317 -4.68 -12.42 19.26
CA HIS A 317 -5.60 -13.08 20.21
C HIS A 317 -4.94 -13.52 21.53
N ARG A 318 -3.71 -14.06 21.48
CA ARG A 318 -3.03 -14.54 22.69
C ARG A 318 -2.74 -13.40 23.66
N GLU A 319 -2.22 -12.31 23.11
CA GLU A 319 -1.82 -11.14 23.88
C GLU A 319 -3.05 -10.41 24.44
N LEU A 320 -4.06 -10.19 23.61
CA LEU A 320 -5.29 -9.55 24.03
C LEU A 320 -6.01 -10.32 25.14
N LYS A 321 -6.02 -11.66 25.10
CA LYS A 321 -6.61 -12.47 26.18
C LYS A 321 -5.88 -12.29 27.52
N ARG A 322 -4.56 -12.16 27.48
CA ARG A 322 -3.72 -11.89 28.67
C ARG A 322 -4.00 -10.52 29.25
N LEU A 323 -4.17 -9.52 28.37
CA LEU A 323 -4.28 -8.10 28.73
C LEU A 323 -5.71 -7.65 29.09
N PHE A 324 -6.76 -8.22 28.47
CA PHE A 324 -8.15 -7.73 28.55
C PHE A 324 -9.17 -8.78 29.01
N GLU A 325 -8.70 -9.91 29.53
CA GLU A 325 -9.47 -11.08 29.93
C GLU A 325 -10.00 -11.92 28.75
N GLU A 326 -9.86 -13.24 28.87
CA GLU A 326 -10.21 -14.16 27.80
C GLU A 326 -11.69 -14.11 27.41
N ARG A 327 -12.59 -13.98 28.39
CA ARG A 327 -14.04 -13.93 28.14
C ARG A 327 -14.42 -12.77 27.23
N ARG A 328 -13.84 -11.59 27.48
CA ARG A 328 -14.11 -10.38 26.70
C ARG A 328 -13.68 -10.56 25.24
N ILE A 329 -12.47 -11.08 25.01
CA ILE A 329 -11.95 -11.29 23.66
C ILE A 329 -12.75 -12.33 22.88
N ARG A 330 -13.23 -13.40 23.54
CA ARG A 330 -14.12 -14.38 22.91
C ARG A 330 -15.44 -13.75 22.45
N GLN A 331 -16.07 -12.94 23.31
CA GLN A 331 -17.33 -12.25 22.97
C GLN A 331 -17.17 -11.32 21.77
N ILE A 332 -16.05 -10.60 21.67
CA ILE A 332 -15.77 -9.74 20.51
C ILE A 332 -15.63 -10.57 19.23
N LEU A 333 -14.84 -11.65 19.27
CA LEU A 333 -14.63 -12.53 18.11
C LEU A 333 -15.93 -13.21 17.64
N GLU A 334 -16.78 -13.63 18.57
CA GLU A 334 -18.12 -14.19 18.27
C GLU A 334 -19.01 -13.16 17.57
N GLY A 335 -18.88 -11.87 17.89
CA GLY A 335 -19.62 -10.77 17.26
C GLY A 335 -19.35 -10.58 15.76
N PHE A 336 -18.21 -11.05 15.25
CA PHE A 336 -17.85 -10.99 13.83
C PHE A 336 -18.37 -12.18 13.00
N ILE A 337 -18.91 -13.22 13.65
CA ILE A 337 -19.53 -14.36 12.97
C ILE A 337 -21.01 -14.03 12.76
N LYS A 338 -21.31 -13.31 11.67
CA LYS A 338 -22.68 -13.06 11.21
C LYS A 338 -22.92 -13.68 9.85
#